data_AF-A0A8T5GLK3-F1
#
_entry.id   AF-A0A8T5GLK3-F1
#
_cell.length_a   1.000
_cell.length_b   1.000
_cell.length_c   1.000
_cell.angle_alpha   90.00
_cell.angle_beta   90.00
_cell.angle_gamma   90.00
#
_symmetry.space_group_name_H-M   'P 1'
#
loop_
_entity.id
_entity.type
_entity.pdbx_description
1 polymer ?
#
loop_
_entity_poly.entity_id
_entity_poly.type
_entity_poly.pdbx_seq_one_letter_code
_entity_poly.pdbx_strand_id
1 'polypeptide(L)'
;MYKGYQFQLFSNDWGMNSGFEGLADKLHELLPLQGKVQFSRSKNKNLELFRKAQNAAYDLFNNGLCNKRGLFNNIYGFAPTQKDVYYSNRNTWTHWEDMVEEIMTPIIQAAAKEQGVQ
;
A
#
# COMPACT_ATOMS: atom_id res chain seq x y z
N MET A 1 -20.82 -14.40 1.13
CA MET A 1 -20.53 -13.03 0.64
C MET A 1 -21.50 -12.07 1.31
N TYR A 2 -21.07 -11.36 2.35
CA TYR A 2 -21.88 -10.29 2.93
C TYR A 2 -21.82 -9.08 2.00
N LYS A 3 -22.89 -8.86 1.23
CA LYS A 3 -23.13 -7.62 0.48
C LYS A 3 -23.88 -6.66 1.40
N GLY A 4 -23.12 -5.87 2.17
CA GLY A 4 -23.65 -4.87 3.10
C GLY A 4 -23.23 -3.47 2.67
N TYR A 5 -24.18 -2.54 2.78
CA TYR A 5 -24.18 -1.11 2.46
C TYR A 5 -23.04 -0.25 3.11
N GLN A 6 -22.09 -0.86 3.82
CA GLN A 6 -20.99 -0.19 4.53
C GLN A 6 -19.75 0.10 3.68
N PHE A 7 -19.70 -0.35 2.42
CA PHE A 7 -18.52 -0.21 1.55
C PHE A 7 -18.17 1.24 1.14
N GLN A 8 -19.00 2.24 1.47
CA GLN A 8 -18.71 3.65 1.22
C GLN A 8 -18.44 4.46 2.50
N LEU A 9 -18.27 3.82 3.66
CA LEU A 9 -17.92 4.54 4.89
C LEU A 9 -16.47 5.05 4.89
N PHE A 10 -15.61 4.43 4.08
CA PHE A 10 -14.18 4.69 4.05
C PHE A 10 -13.75 4.96 2.61
N SER A 11 -13.02 6.06 2.40
CA SER A 11 -12.33 6.31 1.13
C SER A 11 -11.04 5.47 1.04
N ASN A 12 -10.64 5.19 -0.19
CA ASN A 12 -9.41 4.48 -0.55
C ASN A 12 -8.37 5.43 -1.14
N ASP A 13 -8.33 6.68 -0.67
CA ASP A 13 -7.47 7.71 -1.25
C ASP A 13 -6.00 7.25 -1.22
N TRP A 14 -5.30 7.40 -2.35
CA TRP A 14 -3.92 6.94 -2.51
C TRP A 14 -3.72 5.43 -2.25
N GLY A 15 -4.77 4.63 -2.46
CA GLY A 15 -4.76 3.18 -2.25
C GLY A 15 -4.65 2.76 -0.78
N MET A 16 -5.07 3.64 0.14
CA MET A 16 -5.15 3.36 1.56
C MET A 16 -6.61 3.43 2.02
N ASN A 17 -7.07 2.37 2.66
CA ASN A 17 -8.36 2.39 3.34
C ASN A 17 -8.29 3.28 4.59
N SER A 18 -9.04 4.37 4.60
CA SER A 18 -9.08 5.35 5.70
C SER A 18 -9.39 4.73 7.07
N GLY A 19 -10.07 3.58 7.14
CA GLY A 19 -10.28 2.84 8.39
C GLY A 19 -9.00 2.27 9.03
N PHE A 20 -7.90 2.19 8.28
CA PHE A 20 -6.60 1.68 8.73
C PHE A 20 -5.52 2.75 8.83
N GLU A 21 -5.84 4.02 8.58
CA GLU A 21 -4.88 5.15 8.60
C GLU A 21 -4.12 5.22 9.92
N GLY A 22 -4.82 5.19 11.06
CA GLY A 22 -4.18 5.23 12.38
C GLY A 22 -3.28 4.03 12.69
N LEU A 23 -3.49 2.87 12.06
CA LEU A 23 -2.56 1.73 12.17
C LEU A 23 -1.36 1.92 11.24
N ALA A 24 -1.59 2.42 10.02
CA ALA A 24 -0.52 2.72 9.08
C ALA A 24 0.45 3.78 9.62
N ASP A 25 -0.06 4.81 10.31
CA ASP A 25 0.75 5.86 10.96
C ASP A 25 1.64 5.28 12.06
N LYS A 26 1.07 4.49 12.97
CA LYS A 26 1.83 3.78 14.02
C LYS A 26 2.93 2.90 13.42
N LEU A 27 2.63 2.20 12.33
CA LEU A 27 3.62 1.39 11.64
C LEU A 27 4.70 2.25 10.96
N HIS A 28 4.32 3.39 10.38
CA HIS A 28 5.24 4.31 9.74
C HIS A 28 6.27 4.89 10.73
N GLU A 29 5.85 5.19 11.96
CA GLU A 29 6.74 5.64 13.04
C GLU A 29 7.82 4.60 13.41
N LEU A 30 7.55 3.31 13.18
CA LEU A 30 8.51 2.23 13.43
C LEU A 30 9.51 2.02 12.27
N LEU A 31 9.28 2.65 11.12
CA LEU A 31 10.13 2.49 9.95
C LEU A 31 11.43 3.27 10.12
N PRO A 32 12.57 2.71 9.70
CA PRO A 32 13.80 3.49 9.64
C PRO A 32 13.66 4.56 8.56
N LEU A 33 14.21 5.75 8.82
CA LEU A 33 14.25 6.86 7.85
C LEU A 33 14.88 6.43 6.52
N GLN A 34 15.90 5.57 6.58
CA GLN A 34 16.58 5.03 5.40
C GLN A 34 16.93 3.56 5.60
N GLY A 35 16.97 2.83 4.48
CA GLY A 35 17.38 1.43 4.46
C GLY A 35 16.26 0.44 4.78
N LYS A 36 16.67 -0.76 5.17
CA LYS A 36 15.77 -1.88 5.48
C LYS A 36 15.46 -1.90 6.97
N VAL A 37 14.29 -2.40 7.33
CA VAL A 37 13.94 -2.66 8.73
C VAL A 37 14.91 -3.66 9.35
N GLN A 38 15.26 -3.51 10.62
CA GLN A 38 16.11 -4.47 11.32
C GLN A 38 15.45 -5.85 11.33
N PHE A 39 16.22 -6.93 11.12
CA PHE A 39 15.68 -8.31 11.06
C PHE A 39 14.58 -8.50 9.99
N SER A 40 14.70 -7.79 8.86
CA SER A 40 13.71 -7.74 7.77
C SER A 40 13.33 -9.09 7.13
N ARG A 41 14.06 -10.17 7.43
CA ARG A 41 13.83 -11.51 6.87
C ARG A 41 13.26 -12.49 7.90
N SER A 42 13.11 -12.07 9.16
CA SER A 42 12.65 -12.92 10.26
C SER A 42 11.60 -12.20 11.10
N LYS A 43 12.03 -11.47 12.13
CA LYS A 43 11.15 -10.88 13.15
C LYS A 43 10.27 -9.75 12.59
N ASN A 44 10.82 -8.95 11.67
CA ASN A 44 10.14 -7.76 11.14
C ASN A 44 9.89 -7.89 9.63
N LYS A 45 9.50 -9.09 9.19
CA LYS A 45 9.33 -9.39 7.76
C LYS A 45 8.08 -8.69 7.20
N ASN A 46 7.02 -8.59 8.00
CA ASN A 46 5.79 -7.93 7.58
C ASN A 46 5.95 -6.41 7.64
N LEU A 47 6.67 -5.88 8.64
CA LEU A 47 7.00 -4.46 8.70
C LEU A 47 7.87 -4.03 7.50
N GLU A 48 8.85 -4.84 7.07
CA GLU A 48 9.60 -4.58 5.85
C GLU A 48 8.71 -4.66 4.59
N LEU A 49 7.78 -5.62 4.53
CA LEU A 49 6.84 -5.72 3.42
C LEU A 49 5.95 -4.46 3.35
N PHE A 50 5.42 -4.00 4.48
CA PHE A 50 4.68 -2.75 4.60
C PHE A 50 5.50 -1.55 4.11
N ARG A 51 6.74 -1.40 4.58
CA ARG A 51 7.66 -0.35 4.12
C ARG A 51 7.83 -0.35 2.60
N LYS A 52 8.03 -1.53 2.01
CA LYS A 52 8.23 -1.68 0.56
C LYS A 52 6.94 -1.41 -0.22
N ALA A 53 5.79 -1.88 0.29
CA ALA A 53 4.48 -1.66 -0.29
C ALA A 53 4.13 -0.17 -0.30
N GLN A 54 4.22 0.52 0.85
CA GLN A 54 3.98 1.96 0.96
C GLN A 54 4.84 2.76 0.00
N ASN A 55 6.15 2.46 -0.07
CA ASN A 55 7.05 3.12 -1.00
C ASN A 55 6.70 2.87 -2.48
N ALA A 56 6.22 1.68 -2.83
CA ALA A 56 5.83 1.35 -4.19
C ALA A 56 4.51 2.02 -4.58
N ALA A 57 3.51 2.02 -3.69
CA ALA A 57 2.25 2.74 -3.87
C ALA A 57 2.49 4.25 -4.02
N TYR A 58 3.34 4.83 -3.16
CA TYR A 58 3.74 6.23 -3.28
C TYR A 58 4.38 6.54 -4.64
N ASP A 59 5.24 5.67 -5.16
CA ASP A 59 5.85 5.87 -6.49
C ASP A 59 4.80 5.84 -7.61
N LEU A 60 3.78 4.99 -7.52
CA LEU A 60 2.67 5.00 -8.48
C LEU A 60 1.94 6.35 -8.46
N PHE A 61 1.43 6.75 -7.30
CA PHE A 61 0.54 7.91 -7.20
C PHE A 61 1.28 9.25 -7.27
N ASN A 62 2.58 9.27 -6.98
CA ASN A 62 3.39 10.49 -7.05
C ASN A 62 4.08 10.71 -8.41
N ASN A 63 4.53 9.64 -9.09
CA ASN A 63 5.29 9.79 -10.36
C ASN A 63 4.99 8.73 -11.42
N GLY A 64 3.93 7.93 -11.25
CA GLY A 64 3.54 6.94 -12.25
C GLY A 64 4.46 5.73 -12.37
N LEU A 65 5.10 5.29 -11.28
CA LEU A 65 6.00 4.12 -11.22
C LEU A 65 7.36 4.29 -11.92
N CYS A 66 7.83 5.52 -12.10
CA CYS A 66 9.11 5.78 -12.77
C CYS A 66 10.31 5.11 -12.10
N ASN A 67 10.29 4.88 -10.77
CA ASN A 67 11.45 4.35 -10.05
C ASN A 67 11.27 2.92 -9.55
N LYS A 68 10.04 2.51 -9.22
CA LYS A 68 9.74 1.30 -8.46
C LYS A 68 8.78 0.35 -9.18
N ARG A 69 8.58 0.50 -10.50
CA ARG A 69 7.72 -0.38 -11.31
C ARG A 69 7.90 -1.88 -11.02
N GLY A 70 9.14 -2.38 -11.02
CA GLY A 70 9.42 -3.80 -10.79
C GLY A 70 9.04 -4.26 -9.37
N LEU A 71 9.28 -3.40 -8.37
CA LEU A 71 8.87 -3.66 -6.99
C LEU A 71 7.35 -3.63 -6.84
N PHE A 72 6.69 -2.64 -7.45
CA PHE A 72 5.25 -2.51 -7.43
C PHE A 72 4.58 -3.77 -8.01
N ASN A 73 5.01 -4.20 -9.20
CA ASN A 73 4.49 -5.41 -9.83
C ASN A 73 4.72 -6.67 -8.97
N ASN A 74 5.85 -6.75 -8.27
CA ASN A 74 6.15 -7.88 -7.40
C ASN A 74 5.22 -7.96 -6.17
N ILE A 75 4.77 -6.82 -5.65
CA ILE A 75 3.91 -6.75 -4.47
C ILE A 75 2.43 -6.83 -4.86
N TYR A 76 2.02 -6.01 -5.83
CA TYR A 76 0.62 -5.80 -6.19
C TYR A 76 0.16 -6.69 -7.36
N GLY A 77 1.08 -7.35 -8.07
CA GLY A 77 0.75 -8.26 -9.17
C GLY A 77 0.31 -7.58 -10.48
N PHE A 78 0.27 -6.26 -10.50
CA PHE A 78 0.04 -5.46 -11.70
C PHE A 78 0.98 -4.26 -11.69
N ALA A 79 1.12 -3.57 -12.83
CA ALA A 79 1.75 -2.26 -12.86
C ALA A 79 1.35 -1.49 -14.12
N PRO A 80 0.74 -0.28 -14.04
CA PRO A 80 0.42 0.53 -15.20
C PRO A 80 1.68 1.03 -15.91
N THR A 81 1.67 1.04 -17.23
CA THR A 81 2.77 1.59 -18.04
C THR A 81 2.77 3.12 -17.97
N GLN A 82 3.88 3.74 -18.38
CA GLN A 82 3.96 5.21 -18.48
C GLN A 82 2.88 5.79 -19.39
N LYS A 83 2.53 5.06 -20.46
CA LYS A 83 1.43 5.45 -21.34
C LYS A 83 0.08 5.39 -20.63
N ASP A 84 -0.17 4.35 -19.85
CA ASP A 84 -1.41 4.22 -19.07
C ASP A 84 -1.56 5.37 -18.08
N VAL A 85 -0.47 5.74 -17.40
CA VAL A 85 -0.44 6.89 -16.49
C VAL A 85 -0.67 8.20 -17.24
N TYR A 86 -0.03 8.42 -18.38
CA TYR A 86 -0.16 9.67 -19.14
C TYR A 86 -1.59 9.91 -19.67
N TYR A 87 -2.29 8.85 -20.08
CA TYR A 87 -3.66 8.92 -20.59
C TYR A 87 -4.72 8.54 -19.56
N SER A 88 -4.33 8.47 -18.28
CA SER A 88 -5.24 8.15 -17.19
C SER A 88 -6.30 9.23 -17.02
N ASN A 89 -7.48 8.81 -16.58
CA ASN A 89 -8.53 9.71 -16.11
C ASN A 89 -8.87 9.37 -14.65
N ARG A 90 -9.79 10.13 -14.06
CA ARG A 90 -10.19 9.94 -12.66
C ARG A 90 -10.63 8.50 -12.35
N ASN A 91 -11.41 7.86 -13.23
CA ASN A 91 -11.88 6.50 -13.00
C ASN A 91 -10.73 5.49 -13.05
N THR A 92 -9.75 5.72 -13.92
CA THR A 92 -8.53 4.88 -13.97
C THR A 92 -7.72 5.00 -12.70
N TRP A 93 -7.55 6.22 -12.16
CA TRP A 93 -6.88 6.45 -10.88
C TRP A 93 -7.62 5.77 -9.73
N THR A 94 -8.92 5.98 -9.61
CA THR A 94 -9.75 5.34 -8.57
C THR A 94 -9.70 3.82 -8.66
N HIS A 95 -9.69 3.26 -9.87
CA HIS A 95 -9.52 1.82 -10.03
C HIS A 95 -8.17 1.32 -9.48
N TRP A 96 -7.08 2.04 -9.73
CA TRP A 96 -5.77 1.66 -9.18
C TRP A 96 -5.69 1.87 -7.67
N GLU A 97 -6.35 2.89 -7.12
CA GLU A 97 -6.51 3.08 -5.68
C GLU A 97 -7.17 1.85 -5.04
N ASP A 98 -8.31 1.40 -5.58
CA ASP A 98 -9.00 0.21 -5.08
C ASP A 98 -8.15 -1.06 -5.17
N MET A 99 -7.43 -1.26 -6.28
CA MET A 99 -6.54 -2.42 -6.45
C MET A 99 -5.36 -2.40 -5.47
N VAL A 100 -4.79 -1.21 -5.19
CA VAL A 100 -3.70 -1.07 -4.22
C VAL A 100 -4.21 -1.32 -2.81
N GLU A 101 -5.40 -0.79 -2.47
CA GLU A 101 -6.01 -0.96 -1.16
C GLU A 101 -6.28 -2.43 -0.83
N GLU A 102 -6.83 -3.19 -1.78
CA GLU A 102 -7.15 -4.61 -1.59
C GLU A 102 -5.93 -5.43 -1.13
N ILE A 103 -4.73 -5.05 -1.59
CA ILE A 103 -3.47 -5.70 -1.22
C ILE A 103 -2.78 -5.03 -0.03
N MET A 104 -2.88 -3.70 0.10
CA MET A 104 -2.25 -2.95 1.18
C MET A 104 -2.88 -3.25 2.53
N THR A 105 -4.20 -3.31 2.61
CA THR A 105 -4.96 -3.56 3.85
C THR A 105 -4.50 -4.82 4.59
N PRO A 106 -4.41 -6.01 3.97
CA PRO A 106 -3.90 -7.20 4.66
C PRO A 106 -2.41 -7.10 5.04
N ILE A 107 -1.59 -6.35 4.29
CA ILE A 107 -0.19 -6.09 4.65
C ILE A 107 -0.11 -5.26 5.94
N ILE A 108 -0.92 -4.21 6.06
CA ILE A 108 -1.01 -3.37 7.27
C ILE A 108 -1.42 -4.20 8.47
N GLN A 109 -2.48 -5.00 8.35
CA GLN A 109 -2.95 -5.85 9.44
C GLN A 109 -1.87 -6.86 9.89
N ALA A 110 -1.17 -7.48 8.94
CA ALA A 110 -0.11 -8.43 9.23
C ALA A 110 1.10 -7.77 9.91
N ALA A 111 1.46 -6.55 9.50
CA ALA A 111 2.51 -5.76 10.13
C ALA A 111 2.09 -5.27 11.52
N ALA A 112 0.86 -4.78 11.68
CA ALA A 112 0.31 -4.35 12.96
C ALA A 112 0.31 -5.47 14.00
N LYS A 113 -0.11 -6.67 13.59
CA LYS A 113 -0.05 -7.87 14.42
C LYS A 113 1.39 -8.28 14.76
N GLU A 114 2.31 -8.20 13.80
CA GLU A 114 3.74 -8.51 14.02
C GLU A 114 4.37 -7.55 15.04
N GLN A 115 4.00 -6.27 15.01
CA GLN A 115 4.55 -5.23 15.89
C GLN A 115 3.77 -5.04 17.20
N GLY A 116 2.61 -5.69 17.35
CA GLY A 116 1.78 -5.58 18.55
C GLY A 116 1.08 -4.23 18.72
N VAL A 117 0.73 -3.57 17.60
CA VAL A 117 0.08 -2.24 17.59
C VAL A 117 -1.40 -2.28 17.19
N GLN A 118 -1.97 -3.50 17.09
CA GLN A 118 -3.39 -3.77 16.82
C GLN A 118 -4.24 -3.74 18.09
#